data_AF-A0A2W5ZDC3-F1
#
_entry.id   AF-A0A2W5ZDC3-F1
#
_cell.length_a   1.000
_cell.length_b   1.000
_cell.length_c   1.000
_cell.angle_alpha   90.00
_cell.angle_beta   90.00
_cell.angle_gamma   90.00
#
_symmetry.space_group_name_H-M   'P 1'
#
loop_
_entity.id
_entity.type
_entity.pdbx_description
1 polymer ?
#
loop_
_entity_poly.entity_id
_entity_poly.type
_entity_poly.pdbx_seq_one_letter_code
_entity_poly.pdbx_strand_id
1 'polypeptide(L)'
;MRSAGSATSARTRSAASTPPGSRSSSGATPCSRRRAASAIASVLLPAPSMPSIVIRRPRVKALSTLPRAAGVARVRSPSSSMNETVTLPGTESHPHARAVLGAALPPGGSPSHAYLFCGPAGSGKRTAARAFAGALLADGAPDPASVLARVQRGSHPDLTWVVPSGAHDLLTGDIAEPVVAAAPHTPFEARRRVFVIERADTMNEEAANRLLKTLEEPPRHAHLVLLTERPGDVRPTIASRCQAVRFDPRPAQEIAARLERDGVDAELAAACAALALGDLQRARRLAAPAGVRLRALAERFARAPLAGSVDERPWRELLELARMAGEPAVAELERGRDDALELVARRDRRRLETEHGERVRRARRRAQTETLDLALALIALWYRDLGCIAFGAPELVAHADRRAELQADAADRDGRVARRAVELVEETRRRLSVNVTEELACEALAFRLEELWSS
;
A
#
# COMPACT_ATOMS: atom_id res chain seq x y z
N MET A 1 29.25 52.22 36.89
CA MET A 1 28.61 53.49 37.31
C MET A 1 27.13 53.22 37.57
N ARG A 2 26.55 53.76 38.66
CA ARG A 2 25.10 53.99 38.96
C ARG A 2 24.11 52.86 38.55
N SER A 3 23.52 52.09 39.47
CA SER A 3 22.31 52.42 40.27
C SER A 3 21.10 52.86 39.40
N ALA A 4 19.86 52.39 39.59
CA ALA A 4 19.26 51.76 40.77
C ALA A 4 18.05 50.86 40.38
N GLY A 5 17.39 50.25 41.38
CA GLY A 5 16.10 49.58 41.19
C GLY A 5 15.13 49.84 42.35
N SER A 6 13.85 49.59 42.10
CA SER A 6 12.74 49.42 43.05
C SER A 6 11.62 48.69 42.27
N ALA A 7 11.04 47.57 42.76
CA ALA A 7 10.00 47.48 43.79
C ALA A 7 8.72 48.27 43.41
N THR A 8 7.49 47.75 43.50
CA THR A 8 6.87 47.26 44.75
C THR A 8 5.47 46.62 44.51
N SER A 9 5.20 45.45 45.12
CA SER A 9 3.90 44.99 45.74
C SER A 9 2.56 45.00 44.93
N ALA A 10 1.43 44.49 45.45
CA ALA A 10 1.09 43.11 45.84
C ALA A 10 -0.45 42.91 45.93
N ARG A 11 -0.87 41.65 46.10
CA ARG A 11 -2.24 41.07 46.17
C ARG A 11 -3.24 41.65 47.18
N THR A 12 -4.53 41.59 46.79
CA THR A 12 -5.74 41.21 47.58
C THR A 12 -6.73 40.53 46.57
N ARG A 13 -7.36 39.36 46.75
CA ARG A 13 -8.38 38.84 47.70
C ARG A 13 -9.63 39.75 47.80
N SER A 14 -10.91 39.29 47.79
CA SER A 14 -11.56 37.96 47.60
C SER A 14 -13.11 38.12 47.62
N ALA A 15 -13.86 37.07 47.18
CA ALA A 15 -15.19 36.62 47.68
C ALA A 15 -16.53 36.90 46.90
N ALA A 16 -17.28 35.79 46.72
CA ALA A 16 -18.76 35.60 46.83
C ALA A 16 -19.71 36.21 45.76
N SER A 17 -20.90 35.66 45.45
CA SER A 17 -21.57 34.35 45.71
C SER A 17 -22.83 34.16 44.82
N THR A 18 -23.26 32.91 44.58
CA THR A 18 -24.51 32.43 43.93
C THR A 18 -25.77 32.64 44.83
N PRO A 19 -27.02 32.18 44.52
CA PRO A 19 -27.65 31.54 43.33
C PRO A 19 -28.90 32.40 42.87
N PRO A 20 -30.10 31.91 42.42
CA PRO A 20 -30.57 30.63 41.84
C PRO A 20 -31.22 30.79 40.43
N GLY A 21 -32.03 29.80 39.98
CA GLY A 21 -32.68 29.76 38.66
C GLY A 21 -34.21 29.55 38.65
N SER A 22 -34.75 29.01 37.54
CA SER A 22 -36.15 28.55 37.41
C SER A 22 -36.31 27.44 36.36
N ARG A 23 -37.39 26.64 36.48
CA ARG A 23 -37.75 25.48 35.63
C ARG A 23 -39.19 25.65 35.09
N SER A 24 -39.45 25.19 33.86
CA SER A 24 -40.71 24.60 33.35
C SER A 24 -40.48 24.23 31.86
N SER A 25 -40.71 23.02 31.33
CA SER A 25 -41.97 22.24 31.18
C SER A 25 -43.02 22.98 30.33
N SER A 26 -43.79 22.38 29.41
CA SER A 26 -43.79 21.04 28.78
C SER A 26 -44.89 21.06 27.70
N GLY A 27 -44.82 20.26 26.64
CA GLY A 27 -45.91 20.17 25.67
C GLY A 27 -45.62 19.26 24.48
N ALA A 28 -46.35 18.15 24.36
CA ALA A 28 -46.15 17.15 23.33
C ALA A 28 -47.49 16.77 22.65
N THR A 29 -47.40 16.41 21.35
CA THR A 29 -48.37 15.59 20.59
C THR A 29 -49.78 16.17 20.31
N PRO A 30 -50.59 15.58 19.39
CA PRO A 30 -50.24 15.15 18.03
C PRO A 30 -51.33 15.47 16.97
N CYS A 31 -50.99 15.50 15.67
CA CYS A 31 -51.97 15.34 14.57
C CYS A 31 -51.23 14.90 13.28
N SER A 32 -51.29 13.64 12.81
CA SER A 32 -52.38 12.85 12.21
C SER A 32 -52.64 13.10 10.71
N ARG A 33 -52.32 12.05 9.92
CA ARG A 33 -52.85 11.65 8.60
C ARG A 33 -53.23 12.72 7.55
N ARG A 34 -52.60 12.60 6.38
CA ARG A 34 -53.32 12.22 5.14
C ARG A 34 -52.41 11.50 4.13
N ARG A 35 -52.92 10.42 3.55
CA ARG A 35 -52.37 9.80 2.33
C ARG A 35 -52.80 10.65 1.14
N ALA A 36 -51.91 10.83 0.17
CA ALA A 36 -52.29 11.14 -1.20
C ALA A 36 -51.52 10.19 -2.12
N ALA A 37 -52.24 9.27 -2.75
CA ALA A 37 -51.76 8.49 -3.88
C ALA A 37 -52.65 8.85 -5.07
N SER A 38 -52.06 9.26 -6.19
CA SER A 38 -52.56 8.89 -7.51
C SER A 38 -51.51 9.20 -8.59
N ALA A 39 -51.55 8.35 -9.61
CA ALA A 39 -50.68 8.30 -10.78
C ALA A 39 -50.63 9.59 -11.63
N ILE A 40 -49.62 9.65 -12.51
CA ILE A 40 -49.77 10.08 -13.91
C ILE A 40 -48.73 9.37 -14.80
N ALA A 41 -49.25 8.87 -15.94
CA ALA A 41 -48.58 8.52 -17.20
C ALA A 41 -47.21 7.78 -17.21
N SER A 42 -47.28 6.48 -17.49
CA SER A 42 -46.22 5.80 -18.25
C SER A 42 -46.19 6.31 -19.69
N VAL A 43 -45.02 6.73 -20.18
CA VAL A 43 -44.76 6.93 -21.60
C VAL A 43 -43.72 5.92 -22.05
N LEU A 44 -44.15 4.89 -22.79
CA LEU A 44 -43.22 4.01 -23.50
C LEU A 44 -42.63 4.76 -24.70
N LEU A 45 -41.30 4.89 -24.73
CA LEU A 45 -40.56 5.18 -25.96
C LEU A 45 -40.06 3.86 -26.57
N PRO A 46 -40.19 3.66 -27.89
CA PRO A 46 -39.75 2.42 -28.54
C PRO A 46 -38.22 2.36 -28.65
N ALA A 47 -37.64 1.18 -28.41
CA ALA A 47 -36.22 0.95 -28.61
C ALA A 47 -35.87 0.86 -30.11
N PRO A 48 -34.77 1.49 -30.58
CA PRO A 48 -34.33 1.36 -31.96
C PRO A 48 -33.70 -0.02 -32.23
N SER A 49 -34.13 -0.68 -33.30
CA SER A 49 -33.62 -1.98 -33.75
C SER A 49 -32.24 -1.87 -34.40
N MET A 50 -31.24 -2.56 -33.85
CA MET A 50 -29.93 -2.74 -34.48
C MET A 50 -29.97 -3.87 -35.54
N PRO A 51 -29.43 -3.68 -36.75
CA PRO A 51 -29.39 -4.73 -37.78
C PRO A 51 -28.33 -5.80 -37.48
N SER A 52 -28.70 -7.07 -37.67
CA SER A 52 -27.81 -8.22 -37.45
C SER A 52 -26.77 -8.36 -38.58
N ILE A 53 -25.49 -8.18 -38.27
CA ILE A 53 -24.40 -8.39 -39.23
C ILE A 53 -24.12 -9.90 -39.40
N VAL A 54 -24.50 -10.44 -40.56
CA VAL A 54 -24.23 -11.83 -40.95
C VAL A 54 -22.85 -11.95 -41.61
N ILE A 55 -21.84 -12.40 -40.85
CA ILE A 55 -20.50 -12.65 -41.39
C ILE A 55 -20.50 -13.99 -42.15
N ARG A 56 -20.54 -13.92 -43.49
CA ARG A 56 -20.36 -15.10 -44.37
C ARG A 56 -18.89 -15.58 -44.33
N ARG A 57 -18.66 -16.83 -43.90
CA ARG A 57 -17.35 -17.50 -44.08
C ARG A 57 -17.12 -17.85 -45.56
N PRO A 58 -15.97 -17.54 -46.17
CA PRO A 58 -15.66 -17.95 -47.54
C PRO A 58 -15.34 -19.45 -47.62
N ARG A 59 -15.86 -20.12 -48.65
CA ARG A 59 -15.47 -21.49 -49.02
C ARG A 59 -14.08 -21.47 -49.66
N VAL A 60 -13.10 -22.13 -49.05
CA VAL A 60 -11.81 -22.41 -49.70
C VAL A 60 -11.94 -23.69 -50.53
N LYS A 61 -11.49 -23.64 -51.80
CA LYS A 61 -11.53 -24.79 -52.72
C LYS A 61 -10.49 -25.84 -52.31
N ALA A 62 -10.87 -27.11 -52.44
CA ALA A 62 -9.91 -28.21 -52.38
C ALA A 62 -9.02 -28.22 -53.64
N LEU A 63 -7.72 -28.41 -53.45
CA LEU A 63 -6.78 -28.82 -54.50
C LEU A 63 -6.06 -30.09 -54.04
N SER A 64 -6.02 -31.07 -54.93
CA SER A 64 -5.50 -32.42 -54.73
C SER A 64 -4.06 -32.57 -55.23
N THR A 65 -3.45 -33.76 -55.01
CA THR A 65 -2.14 -34.24 -55.51
C THR A 65 -0.91 -33.59 -54.82
N LEU A 66 0.15 -34.26 -54.36
CA LEU A 66 0.68 -35.66 -54.31
C LEU A 66 1.74 -35.71 -53.15
N PRO A 67 2.51 -36.80 -52.88
CA PRO A 67 2.23 -38.24 -52.83
C PRO A 67 2.53 -38.87 -51.42
N ARG A 68 2.33 -40.18 -51.27
CA ARG A 68 2.70 -40.96 -50.06
C ARG A 68 4.22 -41.16 -49.91
N ALA A 69 4.73 -41.00 -48.69
CA ALA A 69 5.98 -41.63 -48.21
C ALA A 69 5.74 -42.29 -46.84
N ALA A 70 6.41 -43.40 -46.56
CA ALA A 70 6.12 -44.27 -45.40
C ALA A 70 6.99 -43.96 -44.17
N GLY A 71 6.55 -44.38 -42.98
CA GLY A 71 7.38 -44.39 -41.76
C GLY A 71 6.80 -43.71 -40.52
N VAL A 72 5.56 -44.04 -40.11
CA VAL A 72 5.03 -43.55 -38.83
C VAL A 72 5.59 -44.38 -37.67
N ALA A 73 6.66 -43.89 -37.04
CA ALA A 73 6.98 -44.29 -35.68
C ALA A 73 5.86 -43.80 -34.74
N ARG A 74 5.35 -44.68 -33.86
CA ARG A 74 4.35 -44.31 -32.84
C ARG A 74 4.96 -43.33 -31.83
N VAL A 75 4.82 -42.03 -32.09
CA VAL A 75 4.90 -41.02 -31.03
C VAL A 75 3.78 -41.32 -30.05
N ARG A 76 4.12 -41.71 -28.81
CA ARG A 76 3.14 -41.79 -27.73
C ARG A 76 2.56 -40.40 -27.54
N SER A 77 1.23 -40.28 -27.70
CA SER A 77 0.50 -39.07 -27.31
C SER A 77 0.86 -38.73 -25.87
N PRO A 78 1.30 -37.48 -25.56
CA PRO A 78 1.47 -37.10 -24.17
C PRO A 78 0.09 -37.17 -23.50
N SER A 79 0.00 -37.97 -22.43
CA SER A 79 -1.19 -38.04 -21.60
C SER A 79 -1.52 -36.65 -21.07
N SER A 80 -2.76 -36.22 -21.26
CA SER A 80 -3.27 -34.92 -20.84
C SER A 80 -3.48 -34.85 -19.32
N SER A 81 -2.41 -34.98 -18.55
CA SER A 81 -2.33 -34.41 -17.20
C SER A 81 -1.97 -32.94 -17.35
N MET A 82 -2.99 -32.07 -17.47
CA MET A 82 -2.76 -30.64 -17.24
C MET A 82 -2.22 -30.51 -15.83
N ASN A 83 -1.01 -29.95 -15.67
CA ASN A 83 -0.47 -29.64 -14.35
C ASN A 83 -1.44 -28.71 -13.64
N GLU A 84 -2.08 -29.21 -12.59
CA GLU A 84 -2.87 -28.38 -11.69
C GLU A 84 -1.90 -27.52 -10.87
N THR A 85 -1.54 -26.36 -11.40
CA THR A 85 -0.51 -25.49 -10.83
C THR A 85 -0.96 -25.02 -9.45
N VAL A 86 -0.35 -25.59 -8.40
CA VAL A 86 -0.63 -25.29 -6.99
C VAL A 86 -0.68 -23.77 -6.79
N THR A 87 -1.84 -23.29 -6.35
CA THR A 87 -2.10 -21.85 -6.21
C THR A 87 -1.79 -21.43 -4.78
N LEU A 88 -0.64 -20.77 -4.59
CA LEU A 88 -0.24 -20.24 -3.29
C LEU A 88 -1.06 -18.97 -2.97
N PRO A 89 -1.52 -18.79 -1.72
CA PRO A 89 -2.10 -17.54 -1.26
C PRO A 89 -1.25 -16.31 -1.62
N GLY A 90 -1.87 -15.28 -2.19
CA GLY A 90 -1.18 -14.09 -2.70
C GLY A 90 -0.61 -14.21 -4.11
N THR A 91 -0.78 -15.35 -4.79
CA THR A 91 -0.38 -15.54 -6.21
C THR A 91 -1.58 -15.69 -7.16
N GLU A 92 -2.82 -15.61 -6.66
CA GLU A 92 -4.04 -15.99 -7.37
C GLU A 92 -4.16 -15.32 -8.75
N SER A 93 -3.96 -13.99 -8.77
CA SER A 93 -4.02 -13.10 -9.93
C SER A 93 -2.68 -12.95 -10.68
N HIS A 94 -1.64 -13.71 -10.29
CA HIS A 94 -0.25 -13.55 -10.76
C HIS A 94 0.24 -14.82 -11.48
N PRO A 95 -0.07 -15.01 -12.78
CA PRO A 95 0.25 -16.25 -13.50
C PRO A 95 1.76 -16.53 -13.57
N HIS A 96 2.59 -15.49 -13.71
CA HIS A 96 4.04 -15.62 -13.65
C HIS A 96 4.53 -16.12 -12.28
N ALA A 97 4.03 -15.55 -11.19
CA ALA A 97 4.39 -15.99 -9.84
C ALA A 97 3.92 -17.42 -9.57
N ARG A 98 2.71 -17.80 -10.00
CA ARG A 98 2.20 -19.18 -9.89
C ARG A 98 3.07 -20.18 -10.63
N ALA A 99 3.49 -19.87 -11.87
CA ALA A 99 4.34 -20.75 -12.66
C ALA A 99 5.72 -20.94 -12.01
N VAL A 100 6.39 -19.83 -11.62
CA VAL A 100 7.74 -19.87 -11.05
C VAL A 100 7.77 -20.51 -9.66
N LEU A 101 6.85 -20.12 -8.77
CA LEU A 101 6.82 -20.66 -7.40
C LEU A 101 6.26 -22.08 -7.37
N GLY A 102 5.22 -22.38 -8.14
CA GLY A 102 4.61 -23.71 -8.22
C GLY A 102 5.60 -24.79 -8.69
N ALA A 103 6.45 -24.48 -9.67
CA ALA A 103 7.51 -25.39 -10.13
C ALA A 103 8.61 -25.65 -9.08
N ALA A 104 8.73 -24.80 -8.07
CA ALA A 104 9.70 -24.90 -6.99
C ALA A 104 9.17 -25.63 -5.74
N LEU A 105 7.87 -25.96 -5.68
CA LEU A 105 7.25 -26.57 -4.51
C LEU A 105 7.55 -28.08 -4.39
N PRO A 106 7.75 -28.60 -3.18
CA PRO A 106 7.83 -30.04 -2.92
C PRO A 106 6.49 -30.74 -3.24
N PRO A 107 6.48 -32.06 -3.50
CA PRO A 107 7.62 -32.98 -3.40
C PRO A 107 8.48 -33.06 -4.67
N GLY A 108 8.02 -32.55 -5.81
CA GLY A 108 8.70 -32.67 -7.11
C GLY A 108 9.60 -31.50 -7.51
N GLY A 109 9.41 -30.33 -6.89
CA GLY A 109 10.14 -29.10 -7.23
C GLY A 109 11.48 -28.96 -6.49
N SER A 110 12.45 -28.39 -7.20
CA SER A 110 13.74 -27.95 -6.66
C SER A 110 13.77 -26.41 -6.66
N PRO A 111 13.64 -25.73 -5.50
CA PRO A 111 13.69 -24.28 -5.47
C PRO A 111 15.11 -23.74 -5.69
N SER A 112 15.16 -22.50 -6.19
CA SER A 112 16.36 -21.67 -6.17
C SER A 112 16.80 -21.38 -4.73
N HIS A 113 18.09 -21.11 -4.56
CA HIS A 113 18.64 -20.58 -3.31
C HIS A 113 18.15 -19.14 -3.03
N ALA A 114 17.80 -18.37 -4.07
CA ALA A 114 17.36 -16.98 -3.93
C ALA A 114 16.26 -16.61 -4.94
N TYR A 115 15.29 -15.83 -4.45
CA TYR A 115 14.18 -15.25 -5.21
C TYR A 115 14.09 -13.74 -4.95
N LEU A 116 13.75 -12.97 -5.99
CA LEU A 116 13.44 -11.55 -5.88
C LEU A 116 11.99 -11.32 -6.34
N PHE A 117 11.10 -11.05 -5.38
CA PHE A 117 9.69 -10.78 -5.64
C PHE A 117 9.55 -9.28 -5.96
N CYS A 118 9.26 -8.97 -7.21
CA CYS A 118 9.17 -7.62 -7.74
C CYS A 118 7.69 -7.25 -8.02
N GLY A 119 7.24 -6.09 -7.56
CA GLY A 119 5.88 -5.60 -7.83
C GLY A 119 5.49 -4.47 -6.89
N PRO A 120 4.43 -3.70 -7.13
CA PRO A 120 4.04 -2.58 -6.27
C PRO A 120 3.64 -3.03 -4.85
N ALA A 121 3.45 -2.06 -3.94
CA ALA A 121 2.78 -2.26 -2.66
C ALA A 121 1.43 -2.98 -2.83
N GLY A 122 1.02 -3.77 -1.83
CA GLY A 122 -0.29 -4.47 -1.81
C GLY A 122 -0.55 -5.56 -2.86
N SER A 123 0.31 -5.72 -3.88
CA SER A 123 0.20 -6.75 -4.94
C SER A 123 0.04 -8.20 -4.42
N GLY A 124 0.56 -8.50 -3.22
CA GLY A 124 0.45 -9.82 -2.58
C GLY A 124 1.78 -10.47 -2.19
N LYS A 125 2.92 -9.85 -2.53
CA LYS A 125 4.28 -10.37 -2.31
C LYS A 125 4.50 -10.98 -0.90
N ARG A 126 4.09 -10.27 0.16
CA ARG A 126 4.25 -10.74 1.56
C ARG A 126 3.43 -12.00 1.84
N THR A 127 2.19 -12.06 1.37
CA THR A 127 1.33 -13.25 1.49
C THR A 127 1.91 -14.43 0.74
N ALA A 128 2.34 -14.21 -0.51
CA ALA A 128 2.99 -15.23 -1.33
C ALA A 128 4.31 -15.72 -0.75
N ALA A 129 5.14 -14.83 -0.20
CA ALA A 129 6.40 -15.20 0.43
C ALA A 129 6.19 -16.04 1.69
N ARG A 130 5.19 -15.69 2.52
CA ARG A 130 4.83 -16.47 3.72
C ARG A 130 4.21 -17.83 3.36
N ALA A 131 3.38 -17.89 2.32
CA ALA A 131 2.84 -19.15 1.80
C ALA A 131 3.93 -20.06 1.21
N PHE A 132 4.83 -19.50 0.39
CA PHE A 132 5.96 -20.22 -0.20
C PHE A 132 6.92 -20.73 0.87
N ALA A 133 7.33 -19.88 1.81
CA ALA A 133 8.14 -20.28 2.96
C ALA A 133 7.49 -21.41 3.76
N GLY A 134 6.17 -21.31 4.03
CA GLY A 134 5.42 -22.35 4.71
C GLY A 134 5.44 -23.69 3.98
N ALA A 135 5.27 -23.69 2.66
CA ALA A 135 5.33 -24.89 1.84
C ALA A 135 6.74 -25.51 1.75
N LEU A 136 7.81 -24.69 1.76
CA LEU A 136 9.19 -25.19 1.83
C LEU A 136 9.54 -25.78 3.21
N LEU A 137 9.03 -25.20 4.29
CA LEU A 137 9.29 -25.65 5.66
C LEU A 137 8.47 -26.90 6.05
N ALA A 138 7.29 -27.06 5.46
CA ALA A 138 6.44 -28.24 5.65
C ALA A 138 6.93 -29.48 4.86
N ASP A 139 7.99 -29.36 4.05
CA ASP A 139 8.56 -30.44 3.24
C ASP A 139 9.05 -31.63 4.10
N GLY A 140 8.33 -32.74 4.03
CA GLY A 140 8.61 -33.94 4.82
C GLY A 140 8.38 -33.78 6.33
N ALA A 141 7.63 -32.76 6.76
CA ALA A 141 7.21 -32.60 8.15
C ALA A 141 6.11 -33.63 8.52
N PRO A 142 6.11 -34.20 9.75
CA PRO A 142 5.04 -35.11 10.20
C PRO A 142 3.66 -34.43 10.30
N ASP A 143 3.63 -33.14 10.66
CA ASP A 143 2.42 -32.31 10.69
C ASP A 143 2.64 -31.01 9.89
N PRO A 144 2.35 -31.02 8.59
CA PRO A 144 2.38 -29.83 7.73
C PRO A 144 1.45 -28.71 8.21
N ALA A 145 0.31 -29.03 8.84
CA ALA A 145 -0.68 -28.03 9.23
C ALA A 145 -0.19 -27.20 10.42
N SER A 146 0.46 -27.82 11.41
CA SER A 146 1.13 -27.13 12.51
C SER A 146 2.31 -26.26 12.03
N VAL A 147 3.13 -26.76 11.08
CA VAL A 147 4.20 -25.97 10.45
C VAL A 147 3.63 -24.71 9.78
N LEU A 148 2.60 -24.87 8.94
CA LEU A 148 1.93 -23.75 8.28
C LEU A 148 1.33 -22.77 9.30
N ALA A 149 0.69 -23.25 10.37
CA ALA A 149 0.14 -22.40 11.43
C ALA A 149 1.21 -21.58 12.17
N ARG A 150 2.37 -22.19 12.49
CA ARG A 150 3.53 -21.50 13.09
C ARG A 150 4.14 -20.47 12.14
N VAL A 151 4.25 -20.79 10.86
CA VAL A 151 4.71 -19.84 9.81
C VAL A 151 3.74 -18.67 9.66
N GLN A 152 2.42 -18.92 9.68
CA GLN A 152 1.42 -17.83 9.62
C GLN A 152 1.48 -16.91 10.83
N ARG A 153 1.82 -17.43 12.02
CA ARG A 153 2.08 -16.65 13.25
C ARG A 153 3.46 -16.01 13.28
N GLY A 154 4.39 -16.38 12.39
CA GLY A 154 5.78 -15.91 12.39
C GLY A 154 6.64 -16.50 13.50
N SER A 155 6.28 -17.67 14.04
CA SER A 155 6.91 -18.30 15.20
C SER A 155 7.65 -19.60 14.87
N HIS A 156 8.02 -19.81 13.60
CA HIS A 156 8.75 -21.00 13.15
C HIS A 156 10.26 -20.75 13.26
N PRO A 157 11.06 -21.57 13.95
CA PRO A 157 12.49 -21.33 14.20
C PRO A 157 13.31 -21.22 12.91
N ASP A 158 12.96 -22.03 11.90
CA ASP A 158 13.61 -22.02 10.58
C ASP A 158 13.08 -20.95 9.61
N LEU A 159 12.20 -20.05 10.06
CA LEU A 159 11.77 -18.88 9.31
C LEU A 159 12.33 -17.62 9.97
N THR A 160 13.20 -16.89 9.26
CA THR A 160 13.64 -15.55 9.69
C THR A 160 13.06 -14.50 8.76
N TRP A 161 12.43 -13.48 9.34
CA TRP A 161 11.71 -12.45 8.61
C TRP A 161 12.26 -11.06 8.97
N VAL A 162 13.04 -10.47 8.06
CA VAL A 162 13.69 -9.18 8.22
C VAL A 162 12.78 -8.07 7.67
N VAL A 163 12.56 -7.05 8.50
CA VAL A 163 11.93 -5.78 8.16
C VAL A 163 12.95 -4.68 8.48
N PRO A 164 13.14 -3.65 7.64
CA PRO A 164 14.09 -2.57 7.92
C PRO A 164 13.85 -1.92 9.28
N SER A 165 14.91 -1.72 10.07
CA SER A 165 14.83 -0.99 11.35
C SER A 165 14.92 0.53 11.17
N GLY A 166 15.57 0.98 10.09
CA GLY A 166 15.63 2.38 9.69
C GLY A 166 14.27 2.93 9.24
N ALA A 167 14.11 4.25 9.29
CA ALA A 167 12.89 4.91 8.83
C ALA A 167 12.66 4.71 7.32
N HIS A 168 13.75 4.79 6.54
CA HIS A 168 13.73 4.63 5.09
C HIS A 168 14.64 3.50 4.60
N ASP A 169 15.74 3.20 5.31
CA ASP A 169 16.80 2.28 4.86
C ASP A 169 16.81 0.96 5.64
N LEU A 170 17.28 -0.10 4.97
CA LEU A 170 17.65 -1.39 5.54
C LEU A 170 19.15 -1.37 5.81
N LEU A 171 19.50 -1.53 7.09
CA LEU A 171 20.85 -1.29 7.60
C LEU A 171 21.65 -2.59 7.74
N THR A 172 22.97 -2.47 7.86
CA THR A 172 23.90 -3.60 8.07
C THR A 172 23.48 -4.51 9.24
N GLY A 173 22.98 -3.91 10.34
CA GLY A 173 22.47 -4.64 11.50
C GLY A 173 21.19 -5.45 11.25
N ASP A 174 20.38 -5.09 10.26
CA ASP A 174 19.11 -5.77 9.94
C ASP A 174 19.33 -7.14 9.28
N ILE A 175 20.54 -7.41 8.77
CA ILE A 175 20.86 -8.65 8.04
C ILE A 175 22.11 -9.38 8.54
N ALA A 176 23.07 -8.69 9.17
CA ALA A 176 24.37 -9.30 9.52
C ALA A 176 24.20 -10.51 10.45
N GLU A 177 23.48 -10.34 11.56
CA GLU A 177 23.15 -11.43 12.48
C GLU A 177 21.97 -12.31 11.96
N PRO A 178 20.77 -11.76 11.66
CA PRO A 178 19.60 -12.61 11.40
C PRO A 178 19.65 -13.35 10.05
N VAL A 179 20.52 -12.97 9.12
CA VAL A 179 20.65 -13.64 7.80
C VAL A 179 22.06 -14.14 7.56
N VAL A 180 23.08 -13.27 7.60
CA VAL A 180 24.42 -13.62 7.11
C VAL A 180 25.15 -14.58 8.07
N ALA A 181 25.14 -14.30 9.38
CA ALA A 181 25.65 -15.22 10.40
C ALA A 181 24.74 -16.45 10.58
N ALA A 182 23.43 -16.27 10.42
CA ALA A 182 22.45 -17.34 10.56
C ALA A 182 22.48 -18.41 9.45
N ALA A 183 22.65 -18.02 8.19
CA ALA A 183 22.47 -18.91 7.03
C ALA A 183 23.37 -20.17 7.01
N PRO A 184 24.67 -20.13 7.40
CA PRO A 184 25.53 -21.31 7.44
C PRO A 184 25.07 -22.40 8.42
N HIS A 185 24.31 -22.04 9.46
CA HIS A 185 23.83 -23.00 10.45
C HIS A 185 22.70 -23.86 9.88
N THR A 186 22.73 -25.16 10.21
CA THR A 186 21.69 -26.12 9.84
C THR A 186 20.33 -25.72 10.42
N PRO A 187 19.21 -26.12 9.79
CA PRO A 187 17.88 -25.89 10.35
C PRO A 187 17.69 -26.62 11.69
N PHE A 188 16.73 -26.16 12.50
CA PHE A 188 16.39 -26.71 13.81
C PHE A 188 15.43 -27.91 13.73
N GLU A 189 14.36 -27.81 12.93
CA GLU A 189 13.32 -28.85 12.83
C GLU A 189 12.89 -29.15 11.38
N ALA A 190 13.03 -28.20 10.46
CA ALA A 190 12.68 -28.40 9.06
C ALA A 190 13.87 -28.95 8.24
N ARG A 191 13.62 -29.39 7.00
CA ARG A 191 14.69 -29.77 6.05
C ARG A 191 15.42 -28.57 5.45
N ARG A 192 14.86 -27.37 5.62
CA ARG A 192 15.21 -26.14 4.92
C ARG A 192 15.09 -24.97 5.89
N ARG A 193 15.79 -23.87 5.63
CA ARG A 193 15.73 -22.62 6.37
C ARG A 193 15.43 -21.47 5.42
N VAL A 194 14.46 -20.63 5.76
CA VAL A 194 13.95 -19.59 4.85
C VAL A 194 14.16 -18.20 5.47
N PHE A 195 14.79 -17.32 4.70
CA PHE A 195 15.03 -15.92 5.05
C PHE A 195 14.20 -15.03 4.14
N VAL A 196 13.25 -14.28 4.70
CA VAL A 196 12.47 -13.28 3.95
C VAL A 196 12.99 -11.89 4.31
N ILE A 197 13.31 -11.08 3.31
CA ILE A 197 13.87 -9.72 3.47
C ILE A 197 12.95 -8.71 2.80
N GLU A 198 12.31 -7.83 3.58
CA GLU A 198 11.46 -6.77 3.05
C GLU A 198 12.26 -5.53 2.61
N ARG A 199 11.76 -4.86 1.56
CA ARG A 199 12.31 -3.61 1.00
C ARG A 199 13.79 -3.75 0.63
N ALA A 200 14.11 -4.76 -0.17
CA ALA A 200 15.46 -4.97 -0.70
C ALA A 200 15.98 -3.79 -1.55
N ASP A 201 15.08 -2.96 -2.09
CA ASP A 201 15.37 -1.69 -2.76
C ASP A 201 15.97 -0.61 -1.83
N THR A 202 15.78 -0.72 -0.51
CA THR A 202 16.32 0.27 0.45
C THR A 202 17.54 -0.24 1.21
N MET A 203 18.19 -1.29 0.70
CA MET A 203 19.39 -1.85 1.28
C MET A 203 20.59 -0.93 1.04
N ASN A 204 21.22 -0.45 2.13
CA ASN A 204 22.43 0.35 2.00
C ASN A 204 23.59 -0.48 1.39
N GLU A 205 24.63 0.19 0.90
CA GLU A 205 25.73 -0.48 0.18
C GLU A 205 26.45 -1.53 1.05
N GLU A 206 26.70 -1.21 2.32
CA GLU A 206 27.33 -2.13 3.27
C GLU A 206 26.50 -3.41 3.46
N ALA A 207 25.20 -3.27 3.71
CA ALA A 207 24.28 -4.39 3.89
C ALA A 207 24.25 -5.25 2.61
N ALA A 208 24.13 -4.61 1.45
CA ALA A 208 24.14 -5.33 0.18
C ALA A 208 25.44 -6.13 -0.02
N ASN A 209 26.59 -5.54 0.28
CA ASN A 209 27.89 -6.22 0.18
C ASN A 209 28.01 -7.40 1.18
N ARG A 210 27.45 -7.29 2.39
CA ARG A 210 27.40 -8.39 3.37
C ARG A 210 26.58 -9.58 2.87
N LEU A 211 25.49 -9.33 2.14
CA LEU A 211 24.61 -10.38 1.63
C LEU A 211 25.18 -11.13 0.41
N LEU A 212 26.07 -10.51 -0.37
CA LEU A 212 26.63 -11.10 -1.60
C LEU A 212 27.25 -12.47 -1.38
N LYS A 213 28.04 -12.66 -0.31
CA LYS A 213 28.67 -13.97 -0.03
C LYS A 213 27.62 -15.07 0.16
N THR A 214 26.53 -14.80 0.87
CA THR A 214 25.44 -15.76 1.09
C THR A 214 24.66 -16.07 -0.20
N LEU A 215 24.63 -15.14 -1.17
CA LEU A 215 24.02 -15.34 -2.49
C LEU A 215 24.98 -16.04 -3.48
N GLU A 216 26.29 -15.90 -3.31
CA GLU A 216 27.31 -16.55 -4.16
C GLU A 216 27.59 -17.99 -3.72
N GLU A 217 27.65 -18.24 -2.42
CA GLU A 217 27.96 -19.55 -1.83
C GLU A 217 26.82 -20.01 -0.87
N PRO A 218 25.58 -20.17 -1.37
CA PRO A 218 24.43 -20.51 -0.52
C PRO A 218 24.53 -21.94 0.04
N PRO A 219 24.33 -22.14 1.36
CA PRO A 219 24.12 -23.46 1.92
C PRO A 219 22.92 -24.17 1.28
N ARG A 220 23.02 -25.48 1.01
CA ARG A 220 22.00 -26.24 0.26
C ARG A 220 20.59 -26.21 0.88
N HIS A 221 20.50 -25.97 2.19
CA HIS A 221 19.24 -25.87 2.94
C HIS A 221 18.69 -24.45 3.05
N ALA A 222 19.45 -23.41 2.64
CA ALA A 222 19.09 -22.02 2.83
C ALA A 222 18.40 -21.44 1.58
N HIS A 223 17.24 -20.80 1.78
CA HIS A 223 16.49 -20.11 0.73
C HIS A 223 16.21 -18.65 1.12
N LEU A 224 16.54 -17.72 0.24
CA LEU A 224 16.32 -16.29 0.43
C LEU A 224 15.15 -15.81 -0.45
N VAL A 225 14.27 -15.00 0.12
CA VAL A 225 13.14 -14.37 -0.57
C VAL A 225 13.17 -12.87 -0.31
N LEU A 226 13.70 -12.12 -1.27
CA LEU A 226 13.83 -10.67 -1.21
C LEU A 226 12.56 -10.05 -1.79
N LEU A 227 11.92 -9.13 -1.06
CA LEU A 227 10.73 -8.41 -1.53
C LEU A 227 11.11 -6.99 -1.89
N THR A 228 10.75 -6.55 -3.10
CA THR A 228 11.00 -5.17 -3.56
C THR A 228 9.77 -4.53 -4.19
N GLU A 229 9.63 -3.22 -3.99
CA GLU A 229 8.65 -2.38 -4.71
C GLU A 229 9.25 -1.69 -5.92
N ARG A 230 10.57 -1.53 -5.94
CA ARG A 230 11.31 -0.78 -6.95
C ARG A 230 12.46 -1.65 -7.46
N PRO A 231 12.21 -2.57 -8.41
CA PRO A 231 13.24 -3.49 -8.90
C PRO A 231 14.42 -2.79 -9.58
N GLY A 232 14.29 -1.53 -10.00
CA GLY A 232 15.40 -0.71 -10.50
C GLY A 232 16.31 -0.13 -9.42
N ASP A 233 15.83 -0.02 -8.17
CA ASP A 233 16.61 0.49 -7.03
C ASP A 233 17.39 -0.66 -6.35
N VAL A 234 17.04 -1.92 -6.61
CA VAL A 234 17.80 -3.10 -6.14
C VAL A 234 19.13 -3.20 -6.88
N ARG A 235 20.25 -3.26 -6.13
CA ARG A 235 21.60 -3.33 -6.72
C ARG A 235 21.72 -4.50 -7.73
N PRO A 236 22.24 -4.26 -8.95
CA PRO A 236 22.34 -5.28 -10.00
C PRO A 236 23.09 -6.56 -9.58
N THR A 237 24.06 -6.43 -8.67
CA THR A 237 24.84 -7.55 -8.11
C THR A 237 24.02 -8.52 -7.25
N ILE A 238 22.94 -8.05 -6.62
CA ILE A 238 21.96 -8.89 -5.93
C ILE A 238 20.94 -9.42 -6.95
N ALA A 239 20.39 -8.53 -7.79
CA ALA A 239 19.33 -8.89 -8.73
C ALA A 239 19.75 -10.01 -9.71
N SER A 240 21.01 -10.03 -10.15
CA SER A 240 21.54 -11.07 -11.05
C SER A 240 21.66 -12.47 -10.44
N ARG A 241 21.62 -12.59 -9.11
CA ARG A 241 21.73 -13.87 -8.37
C ARG A 241 20.37 -14.42 -7.93
N CYS A 242 19.32 -13.61 -8.01
CA CYS A 242 17.98 -13.99 -7.60
C CYS A 242 17.12 -14.41 -8.79
N GLN A 243 16.32 -15.47 -8.62
CA GLN A 243 15.25 -15.77 -9.57
C GLN A 243 14.13 -14.72 -9.44
N ALA A 244 13.91 -13.91 -10.48
CA ALA A 244 12.90 -12.87 -10.47
C ALA A 244 11.47 -13.46 -10.49
N VAL A 245 10.62 -13.00 -9.59
CA VAL A 245 9.21 -13.38 -9.48
C VAL A 245 8.36 -12.11 -9.58
N ARG A 246 7.70 -11.91 -10.72
CA ARG A 246 6.88 -10.72 -10.98
C ARG A 246 5.50 -10.86 -10.34
N PHE A 247 5.07 -9.80 -9.66
CA PHE A 247 3.74 -9.57 -9.11
C PHE A 247 3.23 -8.26 -9.70
N ASP A 248 2.11 -8.31 -10.39
CA ASP A 248 1.51 -7.13 -11.03
C ASP A 248 0.69 -6.31 -10.01
N PRO A 249 0.27 -5.07 -10.32
CA PRO A 249 -0.75 -4.39 -9.53
C PRO A 249 -2.04 -5.22 -9.51
N ARG A 250 -2.75 -5.31 -8.36
CA ARG A 250 -4.07 -5.96 -8.34
C ARG A 250 -5.06 -5.17 -9.21
N PRO A 251 -5.93 -5.81 -10.01
CA PRO A 251 -6.97 -5.12 -10.75
C PRO A 251 -7.86 -4.30 -9.83
N ALA A 252 -8.23 -3.08 -10.24
CA ALA A 252 -9.08 -2.21 -9.43
C ALA A 252 -10.45 -2.86 -9.11
N GLN A 253 -10.99 -3.67 -10.02
CA GLN A 253 -12.23 -4.42 -9.81
C GLN A 253 -12.10 -5.45 -8.66
N GLU A 254 -10.94 -6.10 -8.52
CA GLU A 254 -10.69 -7.06 -7.44
C GLU A 254 -10.63 -6.36 -6.06
N ILE A 255 -10.04 -5.16 -6.04
CA ILE A 255 -9.95 -4.31 -4.85
C ILE A 255 -11.33 -3.75 -4.48
N ALA A 256 -12.07 -3.18 -5.43
CA ALA A 256 -13.42 -2.65 -5.21
C ALA A 256 -14.35 -3.72 -4.65
N ALA A 257 -14.43 -4.88 -5.32
CA ALA A 257 -15.20 -6.02 -4.85
C ALA A 257 -14.72 -6.57 -3.48
N ARG A 258 -13.48 -6.28 -3.05
CA ARG A 258 -13.02 -6.61 -1.68
C ARG A 258 -13.46 -5.56 -0.66
N LEU A 259 -13.43 -4.27 -1.01
CA LEU A 259 -13.93 -3.19 -0.16
C LEU A 259 -15.45 -3.31 0.06
N GLU A 260 -16.22 -3.64 -0.98
CA GLU A 260 -17.66 -3.92 -0.88
C GLU A 260 -17.96 -5.06 0.11
N ARG A 261 -17.19 -6.16 0.04
CA ARG A 261 -17.26 -7.27 1.03
C ARG A 261 -16.82 -6.87 2.43
N ASP A 262 -15.96 -5.86 2.56
CA ASP A 262 -15.56 -5.28 3.83
C ASP A 262 -16.57 -4.20 4.32
N GLY A 263 -17.69 -3.98 3.60
CA GLY A 263 -18.81 -3.11 3.99
C GLY A 263 -18.76 -1.68 3.44
N VAL A 264 -17.89 -1.38 2.48
CA VAL A 264 -17.78 -0.06 1.82
C VAL A 264 -18.83 0.07 0.72
N ASP A 265 -19.43 1.25 0.58
CA ASP A 265 -20.31 1.59 -0.55
C ASP A 265 -19.62 1.37 -1.92
N ALA A 266 -20.36 0.91 -2.94
CA ALA A 266 -19.80 0.53 -4.23
C ALA A 266 -19.13 1.69 -4.99
N GLU A 267 -19.66 2.91 -4.93
CA GLU A 267 -19.07 4.08 -5.59
C GLU A 267 -17.76 4.48 -4.89
N LEU A 268 -17.78 4.53 -3.56
CA LEU A 268 -16.59 4.78 -2.75
C LEU A 268 -15.53 3.67 -2.91
N ALA A 269 -15.95 2.41 -3.01
CA ALA A 269 -15.07 1.27 -3.23
C ALA A 269 -14.37 1.34 -4.59
N ALA A 270 -15.11 1.67 -5.66
CA ALA A 270 -14.55 1.84 -7.00
C ALA A 270 -13.54 3.01 -7.05
N ALA A 271 -13.91 4.17 -6.48
CA ALA A 271 -13.02 5.34 -6.41
C ALA A 271 -11.73 5.05 -5.63
N CYS A 272 -11.85 4.48 -4.42
CA CYS A 272 -10.70 4.15 -3.59
C CYS A 272 -9.83 3.04 -4.20
N ALA A 273 -10.41 2.10 -4.97
CA ALA A 273 -9.65 1.09 -5.69
C ALA A 273 -8.83 1.65 -6.86
N ALA A 274 -9.38 2.61 -7.61
CA ALA A 274 -8.65 3.28 -8.69
C ALA A 274 -7.47 4.11 -8.13
N LEU A 275 -7.73 4.92 -7.10
CA LEU A 275 -6.72 5.75 -6.43
C LEU A 275 -5.64 4.94 -5.67
N ALA A 276 -5.92 3.66 -5.38
CA ALA A 276 -4.98 2.80 -4.69
C ALA A 276 -3.81 2.30 -5.56
N LEU A 277 -3.95 2.32 -6.88
CA LEU A 277 -2.96 1.82 -7.85
C LEU A 277 -2.53 0.35 -7.59
N GLY A 278 -3.50 -0.51 -7.26
CA GLY A 278 -3.27 -1.93 -7.02
C GLY A 278 -2.95 -2.32 -5.56
N ASP A 279 -2.94 -1.37 -4.62
CA ASP A 279 -2.71 -1.62 -3.20
C ASP A 279 -4.02 -1.68 -2.38
N LEU A 280 -4.48 -2.88 -2.03
CA LEU A 280 -5.67 -3.09 -1.20
C LEU A 280 -5.61 -2.38 0.17
N GLN A 281 -4.44 -2.25 0.79
CA GLN A 281 -4.33 -1.59 2.11
C GLN A 281 -4.41 -0.07 1.96
N ARG A 282 -3.83 0.50 0.90
CA ARG A 282 -4.07 1.90 0.52
C ARG A 282 -5.56 2.14 0.24
N ALA A 283 -6.21 1.24 -0.51
CA ALA A 283 -7.63 1.35 -0.82
C ALA A 283 -8.50 1.39 0.45
N ARG A 284 -8.22 0.50 1.42
CA ARG A 284 -8.89 0.50 2.74
C ARG A 284 -8.62 1.79 3.53
N ARG A 285 -7.37 2.28 3.55
CA ARG A 285 -7.03 3.56 4.20
C ARG A 285 -7.80 4.72 3.58
N LEU A 286 -7.97 4.74 2.25
CA LEU A 286 -8.73 5.78 1.52
C LEU A 286 -10.24 5.68 1.75
N ALA A 287 -10.79 4.47 1.91
CA ALA A 287 -12.22 4.25 2.16
C ALA A 287 -12.64 4.53 3.62
N ALA A 288 -11.70 4.47 4.57
CA ALA A 288 -11.98 4.83 5.96
C ALA A 288 -12.34 6.33 6.12
N PRO A 289 -13.07 6.76 7.17
CA PRO A 289 -13.50 8.15 7.33
C PRO A 289 -12.36 9.19 7.29
N ALA A 290 -11.21 8.87 7.89
CA ALA A 290 -10.01 9.71 7.80
C ALA A 290 -9.43 9.78 6.38
N GLY A 291 -9.54 8.69 5.59
CA GLY A 291 -9.17 8.63 4.19
C GLY A 291 -10.07 9.45 3.28
N VAL A 292 -11.39 9.41 3.50
CA VAL A 292 -12.35 10.27 2.80
C VAL A 292 -12.01 11.76 3.03
N ARG A 293 -11.70 12.14 4.28
CA ARG A 293 -11.21 13.49 4.59
C ARG A 293 -9.85 13.79 3.93
N LEU A 294 -8.92 12.83 3.91
CA LEU A 294 -7.61 12.98 3.26
C LEU A 294 -7.75 13.24 1.76
N ARG A 295 -8.66 12.53 1.08
CA ARG A 295 -8.97 12.73 -0.35
C ARG A 295 -9.45 14.15 -0.63
N ALA A 296 -10.42 14.64 0.15
CA ALA A 296 -10.94 16.00 0.00
C ALA A 296 -9.88 17.08 0.28
N LEU A 297 -9.00 16.88 1.27
CA LEU A 297 -7.91 17.82 1.56
C LEU A 297 -6.80 17.79 0.50
N ALA A 298 -6.48 16.61 -0.05
CA ALA A 298 -5.54 16.47 -1.17
C ALA A 298 -6.08 17.11 -2.46
N GLU A 299 -7.37 16.91 -2.77
CA GLU A 299 -8.07 17.61 -3.85
C GLU A 299 -7.97 19.13 -3.65
N ARG A 300 -8.38 19.65 -2.48
CA ARG A 300 -8.32 21.10 -2.20
C ARG A 300 -6.90 21.67 -2.32
N PHE A 301 -5.87 20.94 -1.90
CA PHE A 301 -4.47 21.33 -2.13
C PHE A 301 -4.18 21.40 -3.62
N ALA A 302 -4.47 20.35 -4.39
CA ALA A 302 -4.15 20.30 -5.82
C ALA A 302 -4.88 21.39 -6.64
N ARG A 303 -6.05 21.83 -6.18
CA ARG A 303 -6.87 22.83 -6.87
C ARG A 303 -6.53 24.28 -6.53
N ALA A 304 -6.00 24.56 -5.34
CA ALA A 304 -5.69 25.94 -4.92
C ALA A 304 -4.64 26.66 -5.82
N PRO A 305 -3.52 26.03 -6.25
CA PRO A 305 -2.61 26.60 -7.24
C PRO A 305 -3.25 26.84 -8.62
N LEU A 306 -4.30 26.09 -9.00
CA LEU A 306 -5.01 26.27 -10.26
C LEU A 306 -5.96 27.48 -10.23
N ALA A 307 -6.34 27.91 -9.01
CA ALA A 307 -7.31 28.97 -8.73
C ALA A 307 -6.66 30.26 -8.20
N GLY A 308 -5.34 30.28 -7.97
CA GLY A 308 -4.65 31.43 -7.37
C GLY A 308 -5.00 31.65 -5.89
N SER A 309 -5.32 30.57 -5.15
CA SER A 309 -5.78 30.64 -3.75
C SER A 309 -4.81 30.02 -2.74
N VAL A 310 -3.51 29.99 -3.07
CA VAL A 310 -2.46 29.42 -2.19
C VAL A 310 -2.36 30.15 -0.83
N ASP A 311 -2.70 31.44 -0.79
CA ASP A 311 -2.76 32.25 0.44
C ASP A 311 -3.73 31.72 1.51
N GLU A 312 -4.72 30.89 1.14
CA GLU A 312 -5.61 30.18 2.08
C GLU A 312 -4.88 29.06 2.86
N ARG A 313 -3.64 28.74 2.48
CA ARG A 313 -2.75 27.74 3.10
C ARG A 313 -3.39 26.34 3.16
N PRO A 314 -3.80 25.78 2.00
CA PRO A 314 -4.59 24.53 1.92
C PRO A 314 -3.92 23.33 2.64
N TRP A 315 -2.60 23.33 2.77
CA TRP A 315 -1.80 22.32 3.46
C TRP A 315 -2.07 22.22 4.97
N ARG A 316 -2.59 23.26 5.63
CA ARG A 316 -2.68 23.31 7.10
C ARG A 316 -3.52 22.19 7.70
N GLU A 317 -4.73 21.99 7.20
CA GLU A 317 -5.59 20.89 7.67
C GLU A 317 -5.08 19.51 7.26
N LEU A 318 -4.36 19.42 6.13
CA LEU A 318 -3.77 18.18 5.65
C LEU A 318 -2.63 17.73 6.59
N LEU A 319 -1.76 18.66 6.98
CA LEU A 319 -0.73 18.41 8.00
C LEU A 319 -1.33 18.09 9.36
N GLU A 320 -2.42 18.75 9.75
CA GLU A 320 -3.10 18.44 11.01
C GLU A 320 -3.72 17.02 10.99
N LEU A 321 -4.37 16.64 9.89
CA LEU A 321 -4.85 15.28 9.70
C LEU A 321 -3.71 14.24 9.74
N ALA A 322 -2.55 14.56 9.17
CA ALA A 322 -1.37 13.71 9.23
C ALA A 322 -0.82 13.56 10.66
N ARG A 323 -0.74 14.65 11.45
CA ARG A 323 -0.35 14.59 12.86
C ARG A 323 -1.31 13.72 13.68
N MET A 324 -2.61 13.88 13.48
CA MET A 324 -3.65 13.12 14.16
C MET A 324 -3.69 11.62 13.77
N ALA A 325 -3.13 11.24 12.61
CA ALA A 325 -3.18 9.86 12.12
C ALA A 325 -2.46 8.85 13.04
N GLY A 326 -1.54 9.30 13.89
CA GLY A 326 -0.82 8.45 14.85
C GLY A 326 -1.63 8.06 16.09
N GLU A 327 -2.64 8.85 16.48
CA GLU A 327 -3.29 8.71 17.79
C GLU A 327 -3.95 7.34 18.05
N PRO A 328 -4.62 6.68 17.08
CA PRO A 328 -5.18 5.34 17.31
C PRO A 328 -4.10 4.29 17.65
N ALA A 329 -2.94 4.35 16.97
CA ALA A 329 -1.82 3.45 17.22
C ALA A 329 -1.10 3.76 18.54
N VAL A 330 -1.05 5.04 18.94
CA VAL A 330 -0.56 5.44 20.27
C VAL A 330 -1.48 4.87 21.36
N ALA A 331 -2.80 5.06 21.24
CA ALA A 331 -3.78 4.57 22.22
C ALA A 331 -3.85 3.02 22.32
N GLU A 332 -3.47 2.29 21.27
CA GLU A 332 -3.28 0.83 21.34
C GLU A 332 -2.00 0.44 22.07
N LEU A 333 -0.88 1.11 21.77
CA LEU A 333 0.41 0.88 22.43
C LEU A 333 0.42 1.28 23.91
N GLU A 334 -0.39 2.27 24.30
CA GLU A 334 -0.56 2.71 25.69
C GLU A 334 -1.41 1.71 26.48
N ARG A 335 -2.52 1.20 25.94
CA ARG A 335 -3.28 0.10 26.57
C ARG A 335 -2.40 -1.13 26.81
N GLY A 336 -1.70 -1.60 25.78
CA GLY A 336 -0.79 -2.74 25.90
C GLY A 336 0.48 -2.47 26.75
N ARG A 337 0.80 -1.21 27.07
CA ARG A 337 1.83 -0.85 28.06
C ARG A 337 1.31 -1.10 29.48
N ASP A 338 0.08 -0.68 29.75
CA ASP A 338 -0.48 -0.71 31.09
C ASP A 338 -0.68 -2.17 31.55
N ASP A 339 -1.19 -3.03 30.66
CA ASP A 339 -1.24 -4.49 30.84
C ASP A 339 0.16 -5.09 31.13
N ALA A 340 1.20 -4.61 30.43
CA ALA A 340 2.56 -5.11 30.59
C ALA A 340 3.24 -4.62 31.89
N LEU A 341 2.98 -3.39 32.33
CA LEU A 341 3.56 -2.81 33.55
C LEU A 341 3.01 -3.46 34.83
N GLU A 342 1.78 -3.97 34.79
CA GLU A 342 1.21 -4.75 35.90
C GLU A 342 2.03 -6.02 36.18
N LEU A 343 2.42 -6.74 35.12
CA LEU A 343 3.14 -8.02 35.18
C LEU A 343 4.65 -7.88 35.45
N VAL A 344 5.21 -6.67 35.42
CA VAL A 344 6.68 -6.45 35.42
C VAL A 344 7.21 -5.97 36.77
N ALA A 345 8.28 -6.62 37.23
CA ALA A 345 8.98 -6.32 38.47
C ALA A 345 9.48 -4.87 38.52
N ARG A 346 9.41 -4.23 39.70
CA ARG A 346 9.70 -2.78 39.87
C ARG A 346 11.05 -2.32 39.29
N ARG A 347 12.09 -3.17 39.32
CA ARG A 347 13.44 -2.86 38.80
C ARG A 347 13.46 -2.69 37.26
N ASP A 348 12.59 -3.40 36.56
CA ASP A 348 12.58 -3.50 35.09
C ASP A 348 11.61 -2.49 34.45
N ARG A 349 10.70 -1.88 35.24
CA ARG A 349 9.68 -0.91 34.79
C ARG A 349 10.27 0.28 34.04
N ARG A 350 11.32 0.93 34.57
CA ARG A 350 11.94 2.12 33.92
C ARG A 350 12.52 1.81 32.53
N ARG A 351 13.05 0.60 32.35
CA ARG A 351 13.56 0.12 31.05
C ARG A 351 12.40 -0.04 30.07
N LEU A 352 11.33 -0.69 30.52
CA LEU A 352 10.11 -0.93 29.73
C LEU A 352 9.39 0.38 29.37
N GLU A 353 9.24 1.32 30.30
CA GLU A 353 8.71 2.67 30.06
C GLU A 353 9.48 3.41 28.95
N THR A 354 10.81 3.30 28.96
CA THR A 354 11.68 3.91 27.93
C THR A 354 11.43 3.26 26.56
N GLU A 355 11.44 1.92 26.48
CA GLU A 355 11.17 1.18 25.24
C GLU A 355 9.76 1.46 24.70
N HIS A 356 8.74 1.56 25.56
CA HIS A 356 7.38 1.93 25.17
C HIS A 356 7.30 3.38 24.67
N GLY A 357 7.96 4.34 25.35
CA GLY A 357 8.03 5.72 24.91
C GLY A 357 8.65 5.87 23.51
N GLU A 358 9.69 5.10 23.22
CA GLU A 358 10.28 5.03 21.88
C GLU A 358 9.38 4.34 20.85
N ARG A 359 8.65 3.28 21.23
CA ARG A 359 7.66 2.63 20.36
C ARG A 359 6.53 3.58 19.98
N VAL A 360 5.99 4.33 20.95
CA VAL A 360 4.96 5.37 20.74
C VAL A 360 5.45 6.47 19.81
N ARG A 361 6.64 7.04 20.06
CA ARG A 361 7.25 8.06 19.19
C ARG A 361 7.44 7.56 17.75
N ARG A 362 7.91 6.32 17.57
CA ARG A 362 8.07 5.69 16.25
C ARG A 362 6.73 5.40 15.57
N ALA A 363 5.71 4.97 16.30
CA ALA A 363 4.37 4.73 15.76
C ALA A 363 3.71 6.02 15.25
N ARG A 364 3.69 7.08 16.08
CA ARG A 364 3.15 8.40 15.69
C ARG A 364 3.85 8.95 14.44
N ARG A 365 5.20 8.96 14.43
CA ARG A 365 5.97 9.46 13.28
C ARG A 365 5.69 8.68 12.00
N ARG A 366 5.66 7.33 12.05
CA ARG A 366 5.34 6.51 10.86
C ARG A 366 3.95 6.81 10.32
N ALA A 367 2.92 6.84 11.17
CA ALA A 367 1.55 7.13 10.74
C ALA A 367 1.41 8.54 10.13
N GLN A 368 2.12 9.53 10.67
CA GLN A 368 2.19 10.89 10.12
C GLN A 368 2.85 10.89 8.73
N THR A 369 4.06 10.34 8.60
CA THR A 369 4.78 10.25 7.31
C THR A 369 3.99 9.45 6.26
N GLU A 370 3.39 8.31 6.63
CA GLU A 370 2.56 7.47 5.76
C GLU A 370 1.23 8.13 5.35
N THR A 371 0.77 9.16 6.07
CA THR A 371 -0.43 9.92 5.73
C THR A 371 -0.09 11.10 4.83
N LEU A 372 1.00 11.81 5.13
CA LEU A 372 1.52 12.88 4.27
C LEU A 372 1.97 12.35 2.90
N ASP A 373 2.70 11.23 2.83
CA ASP A 373 3.08 10.62 1.55
C ASP A 373 1.87 10.22 0.71
N LEU A 374 0.83 9.66 1.35
CA LEU A 374 -0.41 9.31 0.66
C LEU A 374 -1.14 10.56 0.14
N ALA A 375 -1.15 11.65 0.91
CA ALA A 375 -1.74 12.91 0.47
C ALA A 375 -1.00 13.49 -0.75
N LEU A 376 0.34 13.51 -0.72
CA LEU A 376 1.16 13.97 -1.83
C LEU A 376 1.02 13.05 -3.06
N ALA A 377 0.88 11.75 -2.88
CA ALA A 377 0.59 10.82 -3.97
C ALA A 377 -0.79 11.09 -4.62
N LEU A 378 -1.81 11.48 -3.84
CA LEU A 378 -3.12 11.90 -4.37
C LEU A 378 -3.01 13.23 -5.15
N ILE A 379 -2.26 14.22 -4.63
CA ILE A 379 -2.00 15.50 -5.31
C ILE A 379 -1.26 15.26 -6.65
N ALA A 380 -0.25 14.38 -6.66
CA ALA A 380 0.42 13.97 -7.90
C ALA A 380 -0.53 13.25 -8.87
N LEU A 381 -1.43 12.39 -8.37
CA LEU A 381 -2.46 11.75 -9.20
C LEU A 381 -3.45 12.76 -9.81
N TRP A 382 -3.82 13.82 -9.09
CA TRP A 382 -4.70 14.87 -9.63
C TRP A 382 -4.05 15.53 -10.86
N TYR A 383 -2.81 16.01 -10.73
CA TYR A 383 -2.09 16.62 -11.86
C TYR A 383 -1.81 15.62 -13.00
N ARG A 384 -1.55 14.35 -12.69
CA ARG A 384 -1.42 13.28 -13.69
C ARG A 384 -2.73 13.06 -14.44
N ASP A 385 -3.88 13.13 -13.77
CA ASP A 385 -5.21 12.98 -14.37
C ASP A 385 -5.62 14.20 -15.22
N LEU A 386 -5.28 15.42 -14.78
CA LEU A 386 -5.40 16.63 -15.63
C LEU A 386 -4.58 16.48 -16.91
N GLY A 387 -3.36 15.96 -16.81
CA GLY A 387 -2.53 15.62 -17.97
C GLY A 387 -3.20 14.59 -18.88
N CYS A 388 -3.82 13.55 -18.33
CA CYS A 388 -4.56 12.55 -19.12
C CYS A 388 -5.72 13.19 -19.91
N ILE A 389 -6.47 14.13 -19.31
CA ILE A 389 -7.54 14.86 -20.01
C ILE A 389 -6.97 15.78 -21.09
N ALA A 390 -5.94 16.58 -20.77
CA ALA A 390 -5.32 17.51 -21.71
C ALA A 390 -4.65 16.81 -22.92
N PHE A 391 -4.18 15.57 -22.75
CA PHE A 391 -3.67 14.73 -23.85
C PHE A 391 -4.75 13.88 -24.55
N GLY A 392 -6.03 14.03 -24.20
CA GLY A 392 -7.14 13.36 -24.88
C GLY A 392 -7.33 11.88 -24.51
N ALA A 393 -6.83 11.44 -23.35
CA ALA A 393 -6.96 10.07 -22.84
C ALA A 393 -7.74 10.01 -21.49
N PRO A 394 -8.99 10.51 -21.43
CA PRO A 394 -9.76 10.60 -20.18
C PRO A 394 -10.21 9.25 -19.61
N GLU A 395 -10.03 8.15 -20.35
CA GLU A 395 -10.19 6.77 -19.87
C GLU A 395 -9.06 6.30 -18.95
N LEU A 396 -7.93 7.01 -18.91
CA LEU A 396 -6.79 6.69 -18.05
C LEU A 396 -6.84 7.38 -16.67
N VAL A 397 -7.82 8.27 -16.44
CA VAL A 397 -8.02 9.04 -15.20
C VAL A 397 -8.29 8.12 -14.00
N ALA A 398 -7.57 8.35 -12.89
CA ALA A 398 -7.75 7.59 -11.65
C ALA A 398 -8.90 8.12 -10.78
N HIS A 399 -9.10 9.44 -10.70
CA HIS A 399 -10.23 10.06 -9.98
C HIS A 399 -11.52 9.99 -10.82
N ALA A 400 -12.00 8.79 -11.11
CA ALA A 400 -13.20 8.58 -11.92
C ALA A 400 -14.45 9.25 -11.30
N ASP A 401 -14.51 9.35 -9.97
CA ASP A 401 -15.57 10.03 -9.20
C ASP A 401 -15.39 11.56 -9.08
N ARG A 402 -14.35 12.13 -9.70
CA ARG A 402 -14.13 13.58 -9.83
C ARG A 402 -13.92 14.03 -11.28
N ARG A 403 -14.50 13.27 -12.22
CA ARG A 403 -14.29 13.51 -13.66
C ARG A 403 -14.81 14.87 -14.12
N ALA A 404 -15.90 15.38 -13.53
CA ALA A 404 -16.45 16.69 -13.89
C ALA A 404 -15.55 17.83 -13.41
N GLU A 405 -15.07 17.73 -12.17
CA GLU A 405 -14.11 18.65 -11.55
C GLU A 405 -12.78 18.66 -12.32
N LEU A 406 -12.23 17.49 -12.62
CA LEU A 406 -11.02 17.35 -13.44
C LEU A 406 -11.21 17.89 -14.87
N GLN A 407 -12.40 17.77 -15.46
CA GLN A 407 -12.68 18.35 -16.79
C GLN A 407 -12.71 19.89 -16.75
N ALA A 408 -13.32 20.48 -15.71
CA ALA A 408 -13.30 21.93 -15.52
C ALA A 408 -11.87 22.44 -15.21
N ASP A 409 -11.14 21.72 -14.36
CA ASP A 409 -9.76 22.06 -14.00
C ASP A 409 -8.76 21.80 -15.14
N ALA A 410 -9.05 20.92 -16.10
CA ALA A 410 -8.19 20.69 -17.27
C ALA A 410 -8.48 21.64 -18.45
N ALA A 411 -9.61 22.38 -18.41
CA ALA A 411 -9.98 23.30 -19.47
C ALA A 411 -8.86 24.31 -19.76
N ASP A 412 -8.52 24.45 -21.05
CA ASP A 412 -7.51 25.36 -21.61
C ASP A 412 -6.08 25.23 -21.03
N ARG A 413 -5.76 24.16 -20.27
CA ARG A 413 -4.44 23.93 -19.67
C ARG A 413 -3.56 22.95 -20.47
N ASP A 414 -2.26 23.25 -20.60
CA ASP A 414 -1.29 22.38 -21.26
C ASP A 414 -0.90 21.18 -20.39
N GLY A 415 -1.12 19.95 -20.89
CA GLY A 415 -0.73 18.70 -20.21
C GLY A 415 0.76 18.59 -19.89
N ARG A 416 1.64 19.34 -20.57
CA ARG A 416 3.08 19.44 -20.23
C ARG A 416 3.33 20.20 -18.93
N VAL A 417 2.49 21.19 -18.60
CA VAL A 417 2.52 21.89 -17.30
C VAL A 417 2.02 20.95 -16.21
N ALA A 418 0.94 20.21 -16.47
CA ALA A 418 0.46 19.15 -15.57
C ALA A 418 1.54 18.10 -15.27
N ARG A 419 2.31 17.67 -16.28
CA ARG A 419 3.46 16.78 -16.11
C ARG A 419 4.56 17.38 -15.21
N ARG A 420 4.88 18.67 -15.36
CA ARG A 420 5.84 19.39 -14.49
C ARG A 420 5.32 19.51 -13.06
N ALA A 421 4.01 19.70 -12.87
CA ALA A 421 3.40 19.72 -11.53
C ALA A 421 3.57 18.37 -10.82
N VAL A 422 3.42 17.25 -11.52
CA VAL A 422 3.76 15.92 -10.98
C VAL A 422 5.24 15.83 -10.58
N GLU A 423 6.16 16.33 -11.41
CA GLU A 423 7.61 16.34 -11.12
C GLU A 423 7.93 17.12 -9.83
N LEU A 424 7.29 18.27 -9.60
CA LEU A 424 7.44 19.08 -8.38
C LEU A 424 6.93 18.38 -7.12
N VAL A 425 5.77 17.69 -7.21
CA VAL A 425 5.21 16.93 -6.08
C VAL A 425 6.13 15.76 -5.74
N GLU A 426 6.61 15.02 -6.74
CA GLU A 426 7.55 13.92 -6.54
C GLU A 426 8.94 14.37 -6.04
N GLU A 427 9.44 15.54 -6.46
CA GLU A 427 10.62 16.18 -5.86
C GLU A 427 10.41 16.44 -4.36
N THR A 428 9.25 17.00 -4.00
CA THR A 428 8.88 17.31 -2.62
C THR A 428 8.77 16.04 -1.77
N ARG A 429 8.14 14.98 -2.29
CA ARG A 429 8.07 13.66 -1.64
C ARG A 429 9.48 13.10 -1.36
N ARG A 430 10.42 13.19 -2.31
CA ARG A 430 11.82 12.77 -2.09
C ARG A 430 12.55 13.64 -1.07
N ARG A 431 12.27 14.94 -1.00
CA ARG A 431 12.88 15.85 -0.01
C ARG A 431 12.41 15.58 1.42
N LEU A 432 11.16 15.15 1.61
CA LEU A 432 10.63 14.78 2.92
C LEU A 432 11.34 13.58 3.56
N SER A 433 11.89 12.64 2.78
CA SER A 433 12.75 11.57 3.32
C SER A 433 14.14 12.03 3.79
N VAL A 434 14.52 13.29 3.58
CA VAL A 434 15.86 13.85 3.90
C VAL A 434 15.76 15.01 4.90
N ASN A 435 14.89 14.90 5.90
CA ASN A 435 14.76 15.81 7.05
C ASN A 435 14.34 17.28 6.75
N VAL A 436 13.55 17.53 5.70
CA VAL A 436 12.89 18.84 5.53
C VAL A 436 11.63 18.93 6.40
N THR A 437 11.41 20.08 7.07
CA THR A 437 10.18 20.35 7.83
C THR A 437 8.93 20.24 6.95
N GLU A 438 7.95 19.43 7.35
CA GLU A 438 6.74 19.13 6.57
C GLU A 438 5.96 20.38 6.14
N GLU A 439 5.83 21.37 7.03
CA GLU A 439 5.10 22.61 6.74
C GLU A 439 5.78 23.45 5.66
N LEU A 440 7.10 23.68 5.79
CA LEU A 440 7.89 24.41 4.79
C LEU A 440 7.93 23.68 3.43
N ALA A 441 7.97 22.35 3.45
CA ALA A 441 7.93 21.54 2.22
C ALA A 441 6.58 21.68 1.49
N CYS A 442 5.46 21.67 2.21
CA CYS A 442 4.13 21.84 1.64
C CYS A 442 3.86 23.27 1.16
N GLU A 443 4.27 24.27 1.94
CA GLU A 443 4.17 25.69 1.60
C GLU A 443 4.98 26.01 0.33
N ALA A 444 6.26 25.61 0.29
CA ALA A 444 7.10 25.81 -0.89
C ALA A 444 6.59 25.04 -2.13
N LEU A 445 6.00 23.86 -1.95
CA LEU A 445 5.35 23.13 -3.05
C LEU A 445 4.14 23.90 -3.59
N ALA A 446 3.27 24.43 -2.74
CA ALA A 446 2.07 25.14 -3.16
C ALA A 446 2.40 26.41 -3.97
N PHE A 447 3.33 27.25 -3.49
CA PHE A 447 3.76 28.43 -4.23
C PHE A 447 4.49 28.10 -5.55
N ARG A 448 5.35 27.07 -5.58
CA ARG A 448 6.01 26.62 -6.84
C ARG A 448 5.01 26.06 -7.86
N LEU A 449 3.90 25.48 -7.41
CA LEU A 449 2.82 25.04 -8.28
C LEU A 449 2.05 26.23 -8.84
N GLU A 450 1.74 27.25 -8.03
CA GLU A 450 1.02 28.45 -8.47
C GLU A 450 1.83 29.28 -9.47
N GLU A 451 3.14 29.43 -9.22
CA GLU A 451 4.10 30.00 -10.19
C GLU A 451 4.07 29.23 -11.52
N LEU A 452 4.13 27.89 -11.47
CA LEU A 452 4.10 27.02 -12.64
C LEU A 452 2.76 27.07 -13.43
N TRP A 453 1.64 27.33 -12.77
CA TRP A 453 0.33 27.49 -13.42
C TRP A 453 0.04 28.92 -13.87
N SER A 454 0.85 29.89 -13.42
CA SER A 454 0.78 31.31 -13.82
C SER A 454 1.73 31.67 -14.97
N SER A 455 2.64 30.75 -15.35
CA SER A 455 3.67 30.90 -16.40
C SER A 455 3.26 30.31 -17.76
#